data_AF-A0A960L9V2-F1
#
_entry.id   AF-A0A960L9V2-F1
#
_cell.length_a   1.000
_cell.length_b   1.000
_cell.length_c   1.000
_cell.angle_alpha   90.00
_cell.angle_beta   90.00
_cell.angle_gamma   90.00
#
_symmetry.space_group_name_H-M   'P 1'
#
loop_
_entity.id
_entity.type
_entity.pdbx_description
1 polymer ?
#
loop_
_entity_poly.entity_id
_entity_poly.type
_entity_poly.pdbx_seq_one_letter_code
_entity_poly.pdbx_strand_id
1 'polypeptide(L)'
;MTSTPRNDTTSPLLRLWRYAARYRRRTVLATLCSVLNKFFDLAPPVLIGAAVDIVVRRQDSVLAGFGFKEPREQLIVLSVATFVIWILESVFEYAYAVLWRNLAQTVQHELRIDAYAHLQGLELGFFEEQSTGGLMSVLSDDINQLERFLDGGANDLLQVATTVVLVGAA
;
A
#
# COMPACT_ATOMS: atom_id res chain seq x y z
N MET A 1 0.51 38.49 25.93
CA MET A 1 1.39 38.33 24.75
C MET A 1 1.03 37.01 24.10
N THR A 2 0.19 37.04 23.08
CA THR A 2 -0.26 35.86 22.34
C THR A 2 0.80 35.49 21.30
N SER A 3 1.62 34.49 21.59
CA SER A 3 2.53 33.93 20.60
C SER A 3 1.71 33.31 19.47
N THR A 4 1.69 33.99 18.33
CA THR A 4 1.12 33.49 17.08
C THR A 4 1.78 32.14 16.76
N PRO A 5 1.04 31.05 16.53
CA PRO A 5 1.65 29.78 16.20
C PRO A 5 2.42 29.95 14.88
N ARG A 6 3.71 29.57 14.92
CA ARG A 6 4.59 29.63 13.76
C ARG A 6 4.01 28.67 12.71
N ASN A 7 3.53 29.21 11.59
CA ASN A 7 3.15 28.43 10.41
C ASN A 7 4.41 27.76 9.84
N ASP A 8 4.80 26.64 10.42
CA ASP A 8 5.79 25.77 9.82
C ASP A 8 5.17 25.22 8.52
N THR A 9 5.61 25.75 7.38
CA THR A 9 5.16 25.45 6.01
C THR A 9 5.36 24.00 5.56
N THR A 10 5.82 23.12 6.44
CA THR A 10 5.91 21.68 6.21
C THR A 10 4.52 21.07 6.20
N SER A 11 4.13 20.48 5.06
CA SER A 11 2.90 19.70 4.92
C SER A 11 2.72 18.73 6.11
N PRO A 12 1.54 18.70 6.77
CA PRO A 12 1.25 17.76 7.87
C PRO A 12 1.56 16.30 7.52
N LEU A 13 1.32 15.91 6.26
CA LEU A 13 1.67 14.58 5.74
C LEU A 13 3.19 14.34 5.72
N LEU A 14 4.00 15.38 5.47
CA LEU A 14 5.45 15.28 5.50
C LEU A 14 5.99 15.07 6.91
N ARG A 15 5.34 15.67 7.93
CA ARG A 15 5.69 15.45 9.34
C ARG A 15 5.38 14.03 9.76
N LEU A 16 4.20 13.56 9.36
CA LEU A 16 3.76 12.19 9.58
C LEU A 16 4.70 11.18 8.92
N TRP A 17 5.06 11.45 7.67
CA TRP A 17 6.02 10.64 6.93
C TRP A 17 7.39 10.63 7.61
N ARG A 18 7.86 11.75 8.17
CA ARG A 18 9.12 11.80 8.93
C ARG A 18 9.06 10.99 10.23
N TYR A 19 7.92 10.98 10.91
CA TYR A 19 7.71 10.14 12.09
C TYR A 19 7.75 8.65 11.70
N ALA A 20 7.03 8.26 10.65
CA ALA A 20 7.07 6.92 10.08
C ALA A 20 8.43 6.56 9.45
N ALA A 21 9.25 7.54 9.07
CA ALA A 21 10.56 7.33 8.45
C ALA A 21 11.59 6.68 9.38
N ARG A 22 11.31 6.57 10.70
CA ARG A 22 12.05 5.68 11.59
C ARG A 22 11.98 4.22 11.14
N TYR A 23 10.91 3.85 10.42
CA TYR A 23 10.63 2.53 9.87
C TYR A 23 10.92 2.38 8.38
N ARG A 24 11.81 3.23 7.81
CA ARG A 24 12.17 3.26 6.37
C ARG A 24 12.33 1.88 5.73
N ARG A 25 13.01 0.94 6.39
CA ARG A 25 13.22 -0.40 5.84
C ARG A 25 11.90 -1.17 5.64
N ARG A 26 10.98 -1.11 6.60
CA ARG A 26 9.66 -1.76 6.50
C ARG A 26 8.82 -1.08 5.43
N THR A 27 8.81 0.25 5.39
CA THR A 27 8.06 1.02 4.37
C THR A 27 8.56 0.74 2.96
N VAL A 28 9.88 0.67 2.74
CA VAL A 28 10.47 0.34 1.44
C VAL A 28 10.13 -1.09 1.02
N LEU A 29 10.23 -2.06 1.93
CA LEU A 29 9.83 -3.45 1.65
C LEU A 29 8.34 -3.55 1.31
N ALA A 30 7.48 -2.90 2.09
CA ALA A 30 6.03 -2.88 1.85
C ALA A 30 5.72 -2.30 0.47
N THR A 31 6.31 -1.15 0.16
CA THR A 31 6.14 -0.47 -1.14
C THR A 31 6.61 -1.35 -2.29
N LEU A 32 7.77 -2.00 -2.16
CA LEU A 32 8.28 -2.89 -3.19
C LEU A 32 7.35 -4.09 -3.41
N CYS A 33 6.86 -4.71 -2.34
CA CYS A 33 5.89 -5.81 -2.42
C CYS A 33 4.56 -5.35 -3.06
N SER A 34 4.05 -4.16 -2.70
CA SER A 34 2.84 -3.59 -3.30
C SER A 34 3.00 -3.36 -4.81
N VAL A 35 4.13 -2.78 -5.23
CA VAL A 35 4.42 -2.53 -6.65
C VAL A 35 4.57 -3.83 -7.42
N LEU A 36 5.33 -4.81 -6.88
CA LEU A 36 5.49 -6.13 -7.48
C LEU A 36 4.17 -6.88 -7.61
N ASN A 37 3.34 -6.89 -6.55
CA ASN A 37 2.00 -7.46 -6.60
C ASN A 37 1.18 -6.84 -7.74
N LYS A 38 1.21 -5.51 -7.90
CA LYS A 38 0.45 -4.82 -8.95
C LYS A 38 0.79 -5.28 -10.37
N PHE A 39 2.04 -5.68 -10.63
CA PHE A 39 2.42 -6.27 -11.92
C PHE A 39 1.72 -7.61 -12.17
N PHE A 40 1.59 -8.47 -11.15
CA PHE A 40 0.92 -9.77 -11.29
C PHE A 40 -0.60 -9.62 -11.34
N ASP A 41 -1.18 -8.71 -10.55
CA ASP A 41 -2.61 -8.38 -10.56
C ASP A 41 -3.08 -7.82 -11.93
N LEU A 42 -2.17 -7.21 -12.70
CA LEU A 42 -2.45 -6.75 -14.08
C LEU A 42 -2.20 -7.80 -15.17
N ALA A 43 -1.70 -8.99 -14.83
CA ALA A 43 -1.46 -10.04 -15.80
C ALA A 43 -2.71 -10.67 -16.42
N PRO A 44 -3.87 -10.84 -15.72
CA PRO A 44 -5.02 -11.57 -16.27
C PRO A 44 -5.53 -11.07 -17.63
N PRO A 45 -5.67 -9.77 -17.92
CA PRO A 45 -6.04 -9.29 -19.25
C PRO A 45 -5.05 -9.71 -20.34
N VAL A 46 -3.75 -9.67 -20.05
CA VAL A 46 -2.68 -10.09 -20.98
C VAL A 46 -2.74 -11.60 -21.21
N LEU A 47 -2.94 -12.39 -20.15
CA LEU A 47 -3.08 -13.85 -20.22
C LEU A 47 -4.31 -14.26 -21.04
N ILE A 48 -5.45 -13.57 -20.84
CA ILE A 48 -6.66 -13.79 -21.63
C ILE A 48 -6.40 -13.44 -23.11
N GLY A 49 -5.72 -12.32 -23.39
CA GLY A 49 -5.32 -11.95 -24.75
C GLY A 49 -4.46 -13.02 -25.41
N ALA A 50 -3.49 -13.57 -24.68
CA ALA A 50 -2.65 -14.68 -25.16
C ALA A 50 -3.46 -15.96 -25.40
N ALA A 51 -4.41 -16.29 -24.51
CA ALA A 51 -5.28 -17.46 -24.69
C ALA A 51 -6.13 -17.34 -25.97
N VAL A 52 -6.70 -16.16 -26.22
CA VAL A 52 -7.47 -15.88 -27.44
C VAL A 52 -6.57 -16.00 -28.68
N ASP A 53 -5.35 -15.45 -28.64
CA ASP A 53 -4.39 -15.52 -29.74
C ASP A 53 -4.04 -16.97 -30.11
N ILE A 54 -3.82 -17.83 -29.12
CA ILE A 54 -3.55 -19.27 -29.32
C ILE A 54 -4.74 -19.95 -30.02
N VAL A 55 -5.97 -19.66 -29.59
CA VAL A 55 -7.19 -20.29 -30.14
C VAL A 55 -7.46 -19.81 -31.57
N VAL A 56 -7.25 -18.51 -31.84
CA VAL A 56 -7.56 -17.89 -33.14
C VAL A 56 -6.45 -18.13 -34.17
N ARG A 57 -5.17 -17.90 -33.81
CA ARG A 57 -4.03 -17.93 -34.73
C ARG A 57 -3.29 -19.27 -34.77
N ARG A 58 -3.47 -20.13 -33.77
CA ARG A 58 -2.88 -21.48 -33.68
C ARG A 58 -1.35 -21.50 -33.89
N GLN A 59 -0.90 -21.72 -35.13
CA GLN A 59 0.51 -21.83 -35.50
C GLN A 59 1.19 -20.48 -35.70
N ASP A 60 0.42 -19.39 -35.85
CA ASP A 60 0.94 -18.01 -35.96
C ASP A 60 0.76 -17.24 -34.64
N SER A 61 0.52 -17.94 -33.53
CA SER A 61 0.41 -17.31 -32.20
C SER A 61 1.78 -16.83 -31.71
N VAL A 62 1.79 -15.86 -30.79
CA VAL A 62 3.04 -15.35 -30.21
C VAL A 62 3.86 -16.48 -29.55
N LEU A 63 3.19 -17.45 -28.91
CA LEU A 63 3.85 -18.60 -28.29
C LEU A 63 4.39 -19.63 -29.31
N ALA A 64 3.82 -19.70 -30.51
CA ALA A 64 4.35 -20.55 -31.58
C ALA A 64 5.75 -20.10 -32.03
N GLY A 65 6.00 -18.79 -32.03
CA GLY A 65 7.32 -18.20 -32.30
C GLY A 65 8.40 -18.58 -31.27
N PHE A 66 8.00 -18.96 -30.06
CA PHE A 66 8.89 -19.46 -29.01
C PHE A 66 9.17 -20.98 -29.09
N GLY A 67 8.61 -21.68 -30.09
CA GLY A 67 8.89 -23.09 -30.37
C GLY A 67 7.77 -24.08 -30.00
N PHE A 68 6.67 -23.61 -29.41
CA PHE A 68 5.50 -24.45 -29.08
C PHE A 68 4.54 -24.49 -30.26
N LYS A 69 4.64 -25.49 -31.13
CA LYS A 69 3.86 -25.52 -32.39
C LYS A 69 2.43 -26.01 -32.21
N GLU A 70 2.16 -26.77 -31.15
CA GLU A 70 0.82 -27.31 -30.89
C GLU A 70 0.01 -26.40 -29.96
N PRO A 71 -1.23 -26.01 -30.33
CA PRO A 71 -2.10 -25.20 -29.47
C PRO A 71 -2.33 -25.81 -28.08
N ARG A 72 -2.34 -27.14 -27.97
CA ARG A 72 -2.48 -27.86 -26.69
C ARG A 72 -1.30 -27.57 -25.76
N GLU A 73 -0.07 -27.62 -26.28
CA GLU A 73 1.14 -27.33 -25.51
C GLU A 73 1.17 -25.86 -25.09
N GLN A 74 0.84 -24.95 -25.99
CA GLN A 74 0.74 -23.52 -25.70
C GLN A 74 -0.25 -23.23 -24.55
N LEU A 75 -1.42 -23.86 -24.56
CA LEU A 75 -2.42 -23.71 -23.50
C LEU A 75 -1.98 -24.32 -22.15
N ILE A 76 -1.25 -25.43 -22.17
CA ILE A 76 -0.68 -26.01 -20.94
C ILE A 76 0.36 -25.07 -20.34
N VAL A 77 1.28 -24.56 -21.16
CA VAL A 77 2.31 -23.59 -20.73
C VAL A 77 1.64 -22.33 -20.17
N LEU A 78 0.64 -21.78 -20.87
CA LEU A 78 -0.09 -20.60 -20.42
C LEU A 78 -0.83 -20.86 -19.09
N SER A 79 -1.39 -22.06 -18.91
CA SER A 79 -2.07 -22.45 -17.67
C SER A 79 -1.10 -22.55 -16.48
N VAL A 80 0.08 -23.16 -16.70
CA VAL A 80 1.14 -23.22 -15.69
C VAL A 80 1.64 -21.81 -15.34
N ALA A 81 1.87 -20.96 -16.35
CA ALA A 81 2.28 -19.58 -16.15
C ALA A 81 1.23 -18.79 -15.35
N THR A 82 -0.06 -18.95 -15.69
CA THR A 82 -1.18 -18.32 -14.97
C THR A 82 -1.19 -18.74 -13.50
N PHE A 83 -1.03 -20.04 -13.23
CA PHE A 83 -0.97 -20.55 -11.86
C PHE A 83 0.19 -19.97 -11.06
N VAL A 84 1.38 -19.87 -11.67
CA VAL A 84 2.56 -19.25 -11.04
C VAL A 84 2.32 -17.76 -10.75
N ILE A 85 1.71 -17.04 -11.69
CA ILE A 85 1.37 -15.62 -11.52
C ILE A 85 0.45 -15.42 -10.32
N TRP A 86 -0.61 -16.23 -10.19
CA TRP A 86 -1.55 -16.13 -9.06
C TRP A 86 -0.88 -16.45 -7.72
N ILE A 87 0.04 -17.42 -7.69
CA ILE A 87 0.83 -17.70 -6.49
C ILE A 87 1.69 -16.49 -6.11
N LEU A 88 2.40 -15.91 -7.07
CA LEU A 88 3.25 -14.74 -6.83
C LEU A 88 2.41 -13.54 -6.37
N GLU A 89 1.30 -13.28 -7.05
CA GLU A 89 0.31 -12.26 -6.67
C GLU A 89 -0.09 -12.42 -5.21
N SER A 90 -0.58 -13.62 -4.83
CA SER A 90 -1.02 -13.93 -3.46
C SER A 90 0.08 -13.78 -2.42
N VAL A 91 1.31 -14.22 -2.75
CA VAL A 91 2.47 -14.12 -1.85
C VAL A 91 2.84 -12.65 -1.62
N PHE A 92 2.92 -11.84 -2.67
CA PHE A 92 3.23 -10.41 -2.54
C PHE A 92 2.09 -9.64 -1.88
N GLU A 93 0.82 -10.03 -2.12
CA GLU A 93 -0.35 -9.47 -1.45
C GLU A 93 -0.27 -9.66 0.06
N TYR A 94 -0.10 -10.92 0.47
CA TYR A 94 0.06 -11.26 1.88
C TYR A 94 1.26 -10.51 2.50
N ALA A 95 2.40 -10.47 1.79
CA ALA A 95 3.60 -9.81 2.28
C ALA A 95 3.38 -8.31 2.49
N TYR A 96 2.82 -7.58 1.52
CA TYR A 96 2.57 -6.15 1.71
C TYR A 96 1.53 -5.90 2.80
N ALA A 97 0.48 -6.72 2.89
CA ALA A 97 -0.58 -6.54 3.89
C ALA A 97 -0.04 -6.70 5.32
N VAL A 98 0.81 -7.70 5.55
CA VAL A 98 1.48 -7.89 6.84
C VAL A 98 2.44 -6.74 7.15
N LEU A 99 3.18 -6.23 6.16
CA LEU A 99 4.13 -5.15 6.36
C LEU A 99 3.45 -3.81 6.67
N TRP A 100 2.39 -3.45 5.93
CA TRP A 100 1.61 -2.23 6.17
C TRP A 100 0.89 -2.27 7.51
N ARG A 101 0.23 -3.39 7.85
CA ARG A 101 -0.45 -3.55 9.14
C ARG A 101 0.49 -3.41 10.33
N ASN A 102 1.64 -4.07 10.29
CA ASN A 102 2.62 -3.96 11.37
C ASN A 102 3.18 -2.54 11.49
N LEU A 103 3.42 -1.86 10.37
CA LEU A 103 3.86 -0.46 10.37
C LEU A 103 2.79 0.45 11.01
N ALA A 104 1.54 0.32 10.58
CA ALA A 104 0.42 1.13 11.03
C ALA A 104 0.19 0.97 12.54
N GLN A 105 0.15 -0.27 13.04
CA GLN A 105 0.00 -0.56 14.47
C GLN A 105 1.17 -0.04 15.31
N THR A 106 2.41 -0.16 14.82
CA THR A 106 3.59 0.36 15.52
C THR A 106 3.51 1.88 15.66
N VAL A 107 3.22 2.57 14.55
CA VAL A 107 3.10 4.04 14.53
C VAL A 107 1.92 4.51 15.39
N GLN A 108 0.78 3.83 15.33
CA GLN A 108 -0.38 4.12 16.18
C GLN A 108 -0.03 4.04 17.67
N HIS A 109 0.68 2.97 18.06
CA HIS A 109 1.07 2.75 19.45
C HIS A 109 2.01 3.84 19.97
N GLU A 110 3.06 4.16 19.21
CA GLU A 110 4.01 5.22 19.59
C GLU A 110 3.32 6.59 19.67
N LEU A 111 2.48 6.93 18.69
CA LEU A 111 1.74 8.19 18.70
C LEU A 111 0.80 8.32 19.89
N ARG A 112 0.12 7.21 20.27
CA ARG A 112 -0.76 7.22 21.44
C ARG A 112 0.03 7.44 22.73
N ILE A 113 1.21 6.81 22.88
CA ILE A 113 2.07 7.00 24.03
C ILE A 113 2.60 8.44 24.08
N ASP A 114 3.13 8.95 22.97
CA ASP A 114 3.71 10.30 22.90
C ASP A 114 2.66 11.38 23.16
N ALA A 115 1.46 11.24 22.56
CA ALA A 115 0.37 12.19 22.77
C ALA A 115 -0.13 12.15 24.22
N TYR A 116 -0.24 10.96 24.81
CA TYR A 116 -0.66 10.82 26.21
C TYR A 116 0.38 11.41 27.18
N ALA A 117 1.67 11.14 26.96
CA ALA A 117 2.75 11.70 27.77
C ALA A 117 2.81 13.23 27.65
N HIS A 118 2.56 13.78 26.45
CA HIS A 118 2.46 15.22 26.26
C HIS A 118 1.29 15.83 27.05
N LEU A 119 0.10 15.22 26.98
CA LEU A 119 -1.07 15.68 27.72
C LEU A 119 -0.82 15.69 29.24
N GLN A 120 -0.18 14.66 29.79
CA GLN A 120 0.14 14.62 31.22
C GLN A 120 1.07 15.74 31.69
N GLY A 121 1.86 16.32 30.78
CA GLY A 121 2.77 17.43 31.07
C GLY A 121 2.13 18.82 30.98
N LEU A 122 0.86 18.93 30.58
CA LEU A 122 0.16 20.21 30.43
C LEU A 122 -0.34 20.76 31.77
N GLU A 123 -0.37 22.08 31.87
CA GLU A 123 -0.87 22.79 33.05
C GLU A 123 -2.39 22.67 33.20
N LEU A 124 -2.90 22.79 34.43
CA LEU A 124 -4.33 22.65 34.72
C LEU A 124 -5.20 23.62 33.91
N GLY A 125 -4.74 24.85 33.67
CA GLY A 125 -5.47 25.85 32.89
C GLY A 125 -5.77 25.40 31.45
N PHE A 126 -4.94 24.56 30.84
CA PHE A 126 -5.24 23.97 29.54
C PHE A 126 -6.50 23.07 29.59
N PHE A 127 -6.66 22.31 30.67
CA PHE A 127 -7.80 21.40 30.85
C PHE A 127 -9.09 22.13 31.24
N GLU A 128 -9.00 23.37 31.75
CA GLU A 128 -10.16 24.21 32.01
C GLU A 128 -10.76 24.76 30.71
N GLU A 129 -9.93 24.94 29.67
CA GLU A 129 -10.35 25.46 28.35
C GLU A 129 -10.77 24.34 27.37
N GLN A 130 -10.30 23.10 27.56
CA GLN A 130 -10.58 21.98 26.66
C GLN A 130 -11.58 20.96 27.21
N SER A 131 -12.42 20.41 26.34
CA SER A 131 -13.31 19.31 26.72
C SER A 131 -12.56 17.99 26.85
N THR A 132 -12.76 17.28 27.96
CA THR A 132 -12.21 15.92 28.17
C THR A 132 -12.58 14.99 27.02
N GLY A 133 -13.79 15.10 26.49
CA GLY A 133 -14.24 14.32 25.34
C GLY A 133 -13.46 14.60 24.07
N GLY A 134 -13.11 15.87 23.80
CA GLY A 134 -12.28 16.24 22.65
C GLY A 134 -10.88 15.65 22.74
N LEU A 135 -10.26 15.71 23.92
CA LEU A 135 -8.93 15.12 24.16
C LEU A 135 -8.95 13.59 23.98
N MET A 136 -10.01 12.93 24.47
CA MET A 136 -10.20 11.49 24.30
C MET A 136 -10.42 11.10 22.84
N SER A 137 -11.15 11.91 22.07
CA SER A 137 -11.36 11.68 20.63
C SER A 137 -10.05 11.81 19.85
N VAL A 138 -9.19 12.77 20.19
CA VAL A 138 -7.85 12.88 19.57
C VAL A 138 -6.99 11.63 19.86
N LEU A 139 -6.96 11.17 21.12
CA LEU A 139 -6.17 9.99 21.51
C LEU A 139 -6.72 8.65 20.95
N SER A 140 -8.00 8.63 20.58
CA SER A 140 -8.67 7.46 20.01
C SER A 140 -8.87 7.61 18.51
N ASP A 141 -9.83 8.43 18.09
CA ASP A 141 -10.37 8.45 16.74
C ASP A 141 -9.38 9.01 15.73
N ASP A 142 -8.70 10.12 16.04
CA ASP A 142 -7.72 10.72 15.12
C ASP A 142 -6.51 9.79 14.93
N ILE A 143 -6.00 9.21 16.02
CA ILE A 143 -4.91 8.23 15.98
C ILE A 143 -5.34 6.95 15.24
N ASN A 144 -6.58 6.47 15.43
CA ASN A 144 -7.10 5.32 14.70
C ASN A 144 -7.32 5.64 13.21
N GLN A 145 -7.72 6.86 12.86
CA GLN A 145 -7.87 7.27 11.47
C GLN A 145 -6.53 7.29 10.76
N LEU A 146 -5.49 7.76 11.46
CA LEU A 146 -4.14 7.70 10.95
C LEU A 146 -3.65 6.26 10.75
N GLU A 147 -3.93 5.37 11.69
CA GLU A 147 -3.61 3.95 11.55
C GLU A 147 -4.25 3.36 10.29
N ARG A 148 -5.55 3.58 10.08
CA ARG A 148 -6.25 3.11 8.86
C ARG A 148 -5.65 3.67 7.58
N PHE A 149 -5.24 4.94 7.61
CA PHE A 149 -4.55 5.54 6.46
C PHE A 149 -3.22 4.84 6.18
N LEU A 150 -2.44 4.50 7.20
CA LEU A 150 -1.17 3.78 7.03
C LEU A 150 -1.35 2.30 6.67
N ASP A 151 -2.39 1.63 7.19
CA ASP A 151 -2.68 0.22 6.96
C ASP A 151 -3.16 -0.02 5.51
N GLY A 152 -4.15 0.76 5.06
CA GLY A 152 -4.75 0.60 3.73
C GLY A 152 -4.50 1.79 2.80
N GLY A 153 -4.84 3.01 3.25
CA GLY A 153 -4.89 4.18 2.37
C GLY A 153 -3.58 4.49 1.64
N ALA A 154 -2.44 4.31 2.31
CA ALA A 154 -1.12 4.49 1.71
C ALA A 154 -0.84 3.45 0.61
N ASN A 155 -1.18 2.19 0.84
CA ASN A 155 -1.07 1.12 -0.14
C ASN A 155 -2.02 1.37 -1.33
N ASP A 156 -3.25 1.78 -1.09
CA ASP A 156 -4.24 2.05 -2.14
C ASP A 156 -3.77 3.18 -3.08
N LEU A 157 -3.23 4.27 -2.51
CA LEU A 157 -2.65 5.36 -3.30
C LEU A 157 -1.47 4.88 -4.16
N LEU A 158 -0.60 4.03 -3.59
CA LEU A 158 0.52 3.43 -4.33
C LEU A 158 0.02 2.51 -5.44
N GLN A 159 -0.97 1.67 -5.19
CA GLN A 159 -1.56 0.77 -6.18
C GLN A 159 -2.22 1.55 -7.33
N VAL A 160 -3.00 2.59 -7.02
CA VAL A 160 -3.61 3.46 -8.04
C VAL A 160 -2.54 4.15 -8.88
N ALA A 161 -1.54 4.77 -8.24
CA ALA A 161 -0.45 5.43 -8.96
C ALA A 161 0.31 4.44 -9.87
N THR A 162 0.63 3.26 -9.35
CA THR A 162 1.30 2.20 -10.12
C THR A 162 0.44 1.73 -11.29
N THR A 163 -0.86 1.58 -11.09
CA THR A 163 -1.81 1.21 -12.16
C THR A 163 -1.84 2.27 -13.25
N VAL A 164 -1.94 3.55 -12.90
CA VAL A 164 -1.95 4.66 -13.86
C VAL A 164 -0.65 4.69 -14.65
N VAL A 165 0.50 4.48 -14.02
CA VAL A 165 1.80 4.46 -14.70
C VAL A 165 1.91 3.23 -15.62
N LEU A 166 1.55 2.04 -15.15
CA LEU A 166 1.70 0.81 -15.94
C LEU A 166 0.74 0.74 -17.11
N VAL A 167 -0.54 1.08 -16.91
CA VAL A 167 -1.56 1.05 -17.96
C VAL A 167 -1.46 2.28 -18.85
N GLY A 168 -1.25 3.46 -18.26
CA GLY A 168 -1.20 4.71 -19.02
C GLY A 168 0.07 4.87 -19.87
N ALA A 169 1.13 4.11 -19.59
CA ALA A 169 2.34 4.08 -20.42
C ALA A 169 2.32 2.98 -21.50
N ALA A 170 1.36 2.04 -21.46
CA ALA A 170 1.20 0.93 -22.41
C ALA A 170 0.28 1.31 -23.57
#